data_AF-R9M4G5-F1
#
_entry.id   AF-R9M4G5-F1
#
_cell.length_a   1.000
_cell.length_b   1.000
_cell.length_c   1.000
_cell.angle_alpha   90.00
_cell.angle_beta   90.00
_cell.angle_gamma   90.00
#
_symmetry.space_group_name_H-M   'P 1'
#
loop_
_entity.id
_entity.type
_entity.pdbx_description
1 polymer ?
#
loop_
_entity_poly.entity_id
_entity_poly.type
_entity_poly.pdbx_seq_one_letter_code
_entity_poly.pdbx_strand_id
1 'polypeptide(L)' 'MMAQSINIAVRCPECNWRVMDKVSPTTGKIEIKCPHCHKIVEVDLALRRKELHQRAG' A
#
# COMPACT_ATOMS: atom_id res chain seq x y z
N MET A 1 4.76 -16.49 20.09
CA MET A 1 5.21 -15.11 19.81
C MET A 1 3.99 -14.31 19.38
N MET A 2 3.57 -13.33 20.18
CA MET A 2 2.41 -12.49 19.84
C MET A 2 2.79 -11.59 18.66
N ALA A 3 2.29 -11.93 17.47
CA ALA A 3 2.49 -11.11 16.29
C ALA A 3 1.78 -9.78 16.51
N GLN A 4 2.54 -8.73 16.80
CA GLN A 4 2.01 -7.38 16.96
C GLN A 4 1.33 -6.99 15.64
N SER A 5 0.01 -6.83 15.68
CA SER A 5 -0.80 -6.42 14.54
C SER A 5 -0.56 -4.94 14.27
N ILE A 6 0.45 -4.65 13.44
CA ILE A 6 0.80 -3.29 13.06
C ILE A 6 -0.11 -2.85 11.92
N ASN A 7 -0.87 -1.79 12.14
CA ASN A 7 -1.66 -1.12 11.11
C ASN A 7 -0.75 -0.25 10.26
N ILE A 8 -0.60 -0.60 8.99
CA ILE A 8 0.21 0.13 8.01
C ILE A 8 -0.74 0.84 7.05
N ALA A 9 -0.61 2.17 6.95
CA ALA A 9 -1.35 2.93 5.97
C ALA A 9 -0.78 2.71 4.56
N VAL A 10 -1.57 2.09 3.70
CA VAL A 10 -1.31 1.91 2.27
C VAL A 10 -1.66 3.21 1.54
N ARG A 11 -0.68 3.74 0.81
CA ARG A 11 -0.84 4.95 0.00
C ARG A 11 -0.80 4.61 -1.49
N CYS A 12 -1.55 5.35 -2.28
CA CYS A 12 -1.53 5.23 -3.72
C CYS A 12 -0.16 5.67 -4.26
N PRO A 13 0.51 4.89 -5.12
CA PRO A 13 1.80 5.29 -5.70
C PRO A 13 1.71 6.53 -6.61
N GLU A 14 0.51 6.81 -7.17
CA GLU A 14 0.32 7.89 -8.14
C GLU A 14 0.01 9.25 -7.50
N CYS A 15 -0.78 9.27 -6.42
CA CYS A 15 -1.22 10.52 -5.77
C CYS A 15 -0.86 10.59 -4.28
N ASN A 16 -0.18 9.57 -3.74
CA ASN A 16 0.16 9.43 -2.34
C ASN A 16 -1.04 9.46 -1.37
N TRP A 17 -2.27 9.40 -1.89
CA TRP A 17 -3.49 9.38 -1.11
C TRP A 17 -3.58 8.10 -0.30
N ARG A 18 -3.99 8.19 0.96
CA ARG A 18 -4.23 7.00 1.79
C ARG A 18 -5.45 6.26 1.25
N VAL A 19 -5.23 5.06 0.71
CA VAL A 19 -6.31 4.27 0.09
C VAL A 19 -6.87 3.26 1.08
N MET A 20 -6.01 2.68 1.91
CA MET A 20 -6.40 1.62 2.84
C MET A 20 -5.43 1.58 4.03
N ASP A 21 -5.83 0.98 5.13
CA ASP A 21 -4.91 0.48 6.15
C ASP A 21 -4.91 -1.05 6.12
N LYS A 22 -3.72 -1.60 6.29
CA LYS A 22 -3.49 -3.03 6.27
C LYS A 22 -2.96 -3.46 7.62
N VAL A 23 -3.58 -4.48 8.18
CA VAL A 23 -3.09 -5.17 9.38
C VAL A 23 -1.96 -6.13 8.97
N SER A 24 -0.78 -5.97 9.55
CA SER A 24 0.31 -6.95 9.41
C SER A 24 0.02 -8.18 10.28
N PRO A 25 0.24 -9.42 9.82
CA PRO A 25 1.21 -9.84 8.80
C PRO A 25 0.62 -10.23 7.41
N THR A 26 -0.57 -9.75 7.03
CA THR A 26 -1.22 -10.15 5.76
C THR A 26 -0.27 -10.03 4.55
N THR A 27 -0.09 -11.08 3.77
CA THR A 27 0.72 -11.06 2.54
C THR A 27 -0.20 -11.22 1.33
N GLY A 28 0.23 -10.76 0.16
CA GLY A 28 -0.55 -10.85 -1.06
C GLY A 28 -0.50 -9.57 -1.89
N LYS A 29 -0.90 -9.66 -3.15
CA LYS A 29 -1.05 -8.52 -4.05
C LYS A 29 -2.51 -8.19 -4.17
N ILE A 30 -2.84 -6.90 -4.06
CA ILE A 30 -4.20 -6.42 -4.27
C ILE A 30 -4.18 -5.32 -5.31
N GLU A 31 -5.20 -5.30 -6.15
CA GLU A 31 -5.49 -4.17 -7.02
C GLU A 31 -6.55 -3.32 -6.36
N ILE A 32 -6.24 -2.04 -6.14
CA ILE A 32 -7.17 -1.11 -5.51
C ILE A 32 -7.37 0.10 -6.40
N LYS A 33 -8.64 0.47 -6.60
CA LYS A 33 -8.98 1.72 -7.26
C LYS A 33 -8.80 2.86 -6.26
N CYS A 34 -7.91 3.81 -6.58
CA CYS A 34 -7.74 4.97 -5.73
C CYS A 34 -8.99 5.89 -5.83
N PRO A 35 -9.61 6.29 -4.71
CA PRO A 35 -10.75 7.20 -4.72
C PRO A 35 -10.38 8.62 -5.15
N HIS A 36 -9.09 8.98 -5.16
CA HIS A 36 -8.64 10.32 -5.53
C HIS A 36 -8.25 10.44 -7.01
N CYS A 37 -7.38 9.55 -7.51
CA CYS A 37 -6.95 9.60 -8.92
C CYS A 37 -7.77 8.69 -9.85
N HIS A 38 -8.69 7.88 -9.29
CA HIS A 38 -9.51 6.89 -10.00
C HIS A 38 -8.73 5.83 -10.78
N LYS A 39 -7.40 5.80 -10.66
CA LYS A 39 -6.54 4.78 -11.25
C LYS A 39 -6.57 3.51 -10.42
N ILE A 40 -6.50 2.38 -11.11
CA ILE A 40 -6.29 1.06 -10.50
C ILE A 40 -4.78 0.94 -10.26
N VAL A 41 -4.39 0.68 -9.01
CA VAL A 41 -2.99 0.51 -8.61
C VAL A 41 -2.81 -0.85 -7.94
N GLU A 42 -1.76 -1.57 -8.32
CA GLU A 42 -1.35 -2.80 -7.66
C GLU A 42 -0.52 -2.46 -6.42
N VAL A 43 -0.92 -2.97 -5.27
CA VAL A 43 -0.19 -2.83 -4.01
C VAL A 43 0.21 -4.21 -3.51
N ASP A 44 1.51 -4.41 -3.34
CA ASP A 44 2.06 -5.59 -2.70
C ASP A 44 2.05 -5.42 -1.17
N LEU A 45 1.25 -6.25 -0.50
CA LEU A 45 1.12 -6.24 0.96
C LEU A 45 2.28 -6.98 1.63
N ALA A 46 3.05 -7.82 0.93
CA ALA A 46 4.16 -8.55 1.55
C ALA A 46 5.37 -7.64 1.86
N LEU A 47 5.51 -6.52 1.14
CA LEU A 47 6.66 -5.62 1.27
C LEU A 47 6.47 -4.61 2.42
N ARG A 48 7.15 -4.86 3.56
CA ARG A 48 7.16 -3.98 4.75
C ARG A 48 7.90 -2.64 4.55
N ARG A 49 8.48 -2.41 3.38
CA ARG A 49 9.19 -1.19 2.97
C ARG A 49 9.83 -1.50 1.63
N LYS A 50 9.31 -0.95 0.53
CA LYS A 50 10.11 -0.57 -0.63
C LYS A 50 9.26 0.22 -1.62
N GLU A 51 9.86 1.34 -2.03
CA GLU A 51 9.53 2.08 -3.26
C GLU A 51 8.23 2.90 -3.26
N LEU A 52 8.25 3.94 -2.41
CA LEU A 52 7.91 5.27 -2.91
C LEU A 52 8.58 5.42 -4.28
N HIS A 53 7.76 5.53 -5.31
CA HIS A 53 8.17 5.75 -6.68
C HIS A 53 9.05 7.00 -6.73
N GLN A 54 10.37 6.84 -6.73
CA GLN A 54 11.25 7.81 -7.36
C GLN A 54 11.12 7.63 -8.88
N ARG A 55 10.00 8.09 -9.43
CA ARG A 55 10.00 8.63 -10.80
C ARG A 55 10.45 10.08 -10.68
N ALA A 56 11.75 10.27 -10.42
CA ALA A 56 12.42 11.52 -10.74
C ALA A 56 12.87 11.37 -12.20
N GLY A 57 12.32 12.21 -13.06
CA GLY A 57 12.85 12.43 -14.41
C GLY A 57 14.17 13.18 -14.37
#